data_AF-A0A3B1DSP8-F1
#
_entry.id   AF-A0A3B1DSP8-F1
#
_cell.length_a   1.000
_cell.length_b   1.000
_cell.length_c   1.000
_cell.angle_alpha   90.00
_cell.angle_beta   90.00
_cell.angle_gamma   90.00
#
_symmetry.space_group_name_H-M   'P 1'
#
loop_
_entity.id
_entity.type
_entity.pdbx_description
1 polymer ?
#
loop_
_entity_poly.entity_id
_entity_poly.type
_entity_poly.pdbx_seq_one_letter_code
_entity_poly.pdbx_strand_id
1 'polypeptide(L)'
;MLSCILLSAGASARFGSPKALAKQPSNNRPIIEKIQKTLLKTKIDEIIIVLGAHAESIKPFLLKHKNIKVVYNKDHNFGQTSSFKA
;
A
#
# COMPACT_ATOMS: atom_id res chain seq x y z
N MET A 1 -3.91 21.43 -2.20
CA MET A 1 -3.98 20.14 -1.50
C MET A 1 -3.62 19.05 -2.51
N LEU A 2 -2.61 18.24 -2.22
CA LEU A 2 -2.17 17.13 -3.07
C LEU A 2 -2.36 15.80 -2.34
N SER A 3 -3.15 14.91 -2.93
CA SER A 3 -3.35 13.55 -2.44
C SER A 3 -2.61 12.53 -3.31
N CYS A 4 -2.13 11.46 -2.70
CA CYS A 4 -1.51 10.32 -3.37
C CYS A 4 -2.27 9.05 -3.02
N ILE A 5 -2.61 8.26 -4.04
CA ILE A 5 -3.22 6.94 -3.86
C ILE A 5 -2.16 5.87 -4.11
N LEU A 6 -1.85 5.09 -3.08
CA LEU A 6 -0.93 3.96 -3.12
C LEU A 6 -1.72 2.66 -3.19
N LEU A 7 -1.84 2.10 -4.40
CA LEU A 7 -2.58 0.86 -4.64
C LEU A 7 -1.75 -0.35 -4.23
N SER A 8 -2.18 -1.04 -3.18
CA SER A 8 -1.54 -2.25 -2.62
C SER A 8 -2.53 -3.39 -2.38
N ALA A 9 -3.66 -3.39 -3.10
CA ALA A 9 -4.76 -4.33 -2.93
C ALA A 9 -4.61 -5.64 -3.73
N GLY A 10 -3.67 -5.71 -4.67
CA GLY A 10 -3.57 -6.80 -5.64
C GLY A 10 -3.17 -8.15 -5.04
N ALA A 11 -3.70 -9.22 -5.63
CA ALA A 11 -3.47 -10.61 -5.22
C ALA A 11 -1.99 -11.08 -5.33
N SER A 12 -1.19 -10.40 -6.14
CA SER A 12 0.22 -10.75 -6.38
C SER A 12 0.44 -12.17 -6.95
N ALA A 13 -0.54 -12.72 -7.67
CA ALA A 13 -0.53 -14.10 -8.18
C ALA A 13 0.73 -14.47 -8.99
N ARG A 14 1.20 -13.58 -9.89
CA ARG A 14 2.44 -13.79 -10.67
C ARG A 14 3.71 -13.71 -9.84
N PHE A 15 3.67 -12.99 -8.71
CA PHE A 15 4.80 -12.80 -7.81
C PHE A 15 4.89 -13.89 -6.73
N GLY A 16 3.81 -14.66 -6.52
CA GLY A 16 3.74 -15.79 -5.59
C GLY A 16 3.64 -15.41 -4.10
N SER A 17 3.79 -14.13 -3.75
CA SER A 17 3.69 -13.61 -2.38
C SER A 17 3.21 -12.15 -2.41
N PRO A 18 2.76 -11.56 -1.28
CA PRO A 18 2.30 -10.17 -1.26
C PRO A 18 3.41 -9.22 -1.71
N LYS A 19 3.32 -8.65 -2.92
CA LYS A 19 4.40 -7.82 -3.51
C LYS A 19 4.75 -6.61 -2.64
N ALA A 20 3.78 -6.05 -1.93
CA ALA A 20 3.98 -4.96 -0.96
C ALA A 20 4.93 -5.35 0.20
N LEU A 21 5.06 -6.65 0.49
CA LEU A 21 5.95 -7.19 1.52
C LEU A 21 7.28 -7.71 0.96
N ALA A 22 7.53 -7.55 -0.35
CA ALA A 22 8.83 -7.86 -0.93
C ALA A 22 9.92 -7.10 -0.17
N LYS A 23 10.97 -7.82 0.25
CA LYS A 23 12.01 -7.27 1.12
C LYS A 23 13.06 -6.55 0.28
N GLN A 24 13.49 -5.39 0.76
CA GLN A 24 14.59 -4.64 0.17
C GLN A 24 15.91 -5.39 0.36
N PRO A 25 16.75 -5.52 -0.69
CA PRO A 25 18.04 -6.20 -0.58
C PRO A 25 18.98 -5.58 0.47
N SER A 26 18.89 -4.27 0.70
CA SER A 26 19.84 -3.53 1.53
C SER A 26 19.61 -3.64 3.05
N ASN A 27 18.37 -3.86 3.49
CA ASN A 27 18.01 -3.80 4.92
C ASN A 27 16.90 -4.78 5.31
N ASN A 28 16.49 -5.65 4.39
CA ASN A 28 15.46 -6.66 4.62
C ASN A 28 14.08 -6.11 5.05
N ARG A 29 13.82 -4.81 4.87
CA ARG A 29 12.54 -4.16 5.19
C ARG A 29 11.57 -4.27 4.01
N PRO A 30 10.26 -4.41 4.25
CA PRO A 30 9.28 -4.52 3.17
C PRO A 30 9.20 -3.23 2.35
N ILE A 31 8.97 -3.37 1.05
CA ILE A 31 8.98 -2.25 0.10
C ILE A 31 7.91 -1.20 0.45
N ILE A 32 6.75 -1.63 1.00
CA ILE A 32 5.68 -0.72 1.42
C ILE A 32 6.14 0.30 2.47
N GLU A 33 7.04 -0.10 3.38
CA GLU A 33 7.60 0.79 4.40
C GLU A 33 8.46 1.88 3.75
N LYS A 34 9.27 1.50 2.74
CA LYS A 34 10.13 2.44 2.00
C LYS A 34 9.32 3.44 1.18
N ILE A 35 8.25 2.99 0.53
CA ILE A 35 7.35 3.86 -0.25
C ILE A 35 6.72 4.90 0.67
N GLN A 36 6.12 4.48 1.79
CA GLN A 36 5.53 5.39 2.78
C GLN A 36 6.55 6.42 3.29
N LYS A 37 7.76 5.98 3.69
CA LYS A 37 8.84 6.89 4.12
C LYS A 37 9.25 7.88 3.04
N THR A 38 9.13 7.51 1.77
CA THR A 38 9.49 8.38 0.65
C THR A 38 8.39 9.41 0.41
N LEU A 39 7.12 8.99 0.39
CA LEU A 39 5.97 9.87 0.23
C LEU A 39 5.88 10.90 1.37
N LEU A 40 6.14 10.49 2.62
CA LEU A 40 6.14 11.38 3.78
C LEU A 40 7.25 12.46 3.77
N LYS A 41 8.27 12.32 2.92
CA LYS A 41 9.31 13.35 2.72
C LYS A 41 8.94 14.37 1.65
N THR A 42 7.80 14.20 0.98
CA THR A 42 7.31 15.11 -0.05
C THR A 42 6.33 16.14 0.52
N LYS A 43 5.78 17.00 -0.35
CA LYS A 43 4.71 17.95 -0.01
C LYS A 43 3.29 17.36 -0.14
N ILE A 44 3.15 16.02 -0.15
CA ILE A 44 1.84 15.35 -0.21
C ILE A 44 1.11 15.50 1.13
N ASP A 45 -0.09 16.07 1.07
CA ASP A 45 -0.93 16.34 2.24
C ASP A 45 -1.62 15.05 2.74
N GLU A 46 -1.99 14.17 1.82
CA GLU A 46 -2.75 12.94 2.11
C GLU A 46 -2.23 11.75 1.30
N ILE A 47 -2.01 10.63 1.98
CA ILE A 47 -1.57 9.37 1.40
C ILE A 47 -2.66 8.33 1.70
N ILE A 48 -3.40 7.92 0.68
CA ILE A 48 -4.43 6.89 0.76
C ILE A 48 -3.81 5.57 0.35
N ILE A 49 -3.64 4.64 1.29
CA ILE A 49 -3.13 3.30 1.02
C ILE A 49 -4.31 2.35 0.89
N VAL A 50 -4.49 1.80 -0.32
CA VAL A 50 -5.58 0.86 -0.59
C VAL A 50 -5.07 -0.56 -0.42
N LEU A 51 -5.63 -1.29 0.55
CA LEU A 51 -5.37 -2.70 0.82
C LEU A 51 -6.47 -3.59 0.24
N GLY A 52 -6.20 -4.88 0.13
CA GLY A 52 -7.10 -5.86 -0.49
C GLY A 52 -6.69 -7.28 -0.11
N ALA A 53 -6.32 -8.11 -1.09
CA ALA A 53 -6.12 -9.55 -0.93
C ALA A 53 -5.22 -9.98 0.25
N HIS A 54 -4.26 -9.13 0.63
CA HIS A 54 -3.29 -9.40 1.70
C HIS A 54 -3.32 -8.34 2.80
N ALA A 55 -4.49 -7.74 3.06
CA ALA A 55 -4.64 -6.60 3.96
C ALA A 55 -4.11 -6.88 5.38
N GLU A 56 -4.47 -8.03 5.97
CA GLU A 56 -4.04 -8.41 7.33
C GLU A 56 -2.52 -8.57 7.42
N SER A 57 -1.88 -9.11 6.38
CA SER A 57 -0.42 -9.26 6.34
C SER A 57 0.31 -7.93 6.12
N ILE A 58 -0.29 -6.98 5.39
CA ILE A 58 0.34 -5.70 5.04
C ILE A 58 0.15 -4.65 6.16
N LYS A 59 -1.01 -4.64 6.82
CA LYS A 59 -1.40 -3.64 7.82
C LYS A 59 -0.36 -3.41 8.93
N PRO A 60 0.32 -4.44 9.49
CA PRO A 60 1.35 -4.24 10.51
C PRO A 60 2.56 -3.40 10.07
N PHE A 61 2.80 -3.29 8.77
CA PHE A 61 3.93 -2.54 8.19
C PHE A 61 3.55 -1.11 7.74
N LEU A 62 2.32 -0.69 8.01
CA LEU A 62 1.89 0.68 7.76
C LEU A 62 2.37 1.61 8.87
N LEU A 63 2.90 2.76 8.49
CA LEU A 63 3.37 3.76 9.43
C LEU A 63 2.18 4.48 10.06
N LYS A 64 2.22 4.65 11.39
CA LYS A 64 1.27 5.51 12.10
C LYS A 64 1.64 6.97 11.84
N HIS A 65 0.95 7.61 10.90
CA HIS A 65 1.18 9.02 10.55
C HIS A 65 -0.14 9.70 10.18
N LYS A 66 -0.32 10.96 10.58
CA LYS A 66 -1.58 11.72 10.38
C LYS A 66 -2.00 11.87 8.92
N ASN A 67 -1.01 11.94 8.01
CA ASN A 67 -1.25 12.03 6.56
C ASN A 67 -1.60 10.68 5.92
N ILE A 68 -1.47 9.54 6.63
CA ILE A 68 -1.72 8.21 6.06
C ILE A 68 -3.14 7.78 6.43
N LYS A 69 -3.93 7.47 5.41
CA LYS A 69 -5.26 6.84 5.53
C LYS A 69 -5.23 5.47 4.88
N VAL A 70 -6.00 4.54 5.42
CA VAL A 70 -6.09 3.17 4.92
C VAL A 70 -7.51 2.91 4.44
N VAL A 71 -7.62 2.40 3.21
CA VAL A 71 -8.88 1.98 2.59
C VAL A 71 -8.78 0.49 2.28
N TYR A 72 -9.88 -0.24 2.45
CA TYR A 72 -9.95 -1.68 2.19
C TYR A 72 -10.85 -1.96 0.99
N ASN A 73 -10.24 -2.38 -0.12
CA ASN A 73 -10.95 -2.85 -1.29
C ASN A 73 -11.31 -4.33 -1.13
N LYS A 74 -12.56 -4.61 -0.72
CA LYS A 74 -13.13 -5.97 -0.63
C LYS A 74 -13.30 -6.62 -2.02
N ASP A 75 -13.42 -5.80 -3.06
CA ASP A 75 -13.68 -6.18 -4.44
C ASP A 75 -12.38 -6.28 -5.27
N HIS A 76 -11.23 -6.53 -4.62
CA HIS A 76 -9.91 -6.57 -5.27
C HIS A 76 -9.80 -7.58 -6.43
N ASN A 77 -10.70 -8.55 -6.50
CA ASN A 77 -10.77 -9.55 -7.57
C ASN A 77 -11.33 -8.97 -8.89
N PHE A 78 -11.96 -7.80 -8.87
CA PHE A 78 -12.48 -7.11 -10.06
C PHE A 78 -11.42 -6.21 -10.75
N GLY A 79 -10.13 -6.50 -10.53
CA GLY A 79 -9.02 -5.77 -11.16
C GLY A 79 -8.69 -4.43 -10.51
N GLN A 80 -7.72 -3.71 -11.07
CA GLN A 80 -7.16 -2.50 -10.44
C GLN A 80 -8.17 -1.36 -10.27
N THR A 81 -9.13 -1.22 -11.21
CA THR A 81 -10.15 -0.15 -11.17
C THR A 81 -11.03 -0.22 -9.92
N SER A 82 -11.32 -1.43 -9.40
CA SER A 82 -12.03 -1.59 -8.12
C SER A 82 -11.34 -0.89 -6.96
N SER A 83 -10.01 -0.76 -7.01
CA SER A 83 -9.23 -0.10 -5.96
C SER A 83 -9.31 1.43 -6.00
N PHE A 84 -9.67 2.01 -7.15
CA PHE A 84 -9.97 3.44 -7.25
C PHE A 84 -11.40 3.76 -6.80
N LYS A 85 -12.31 2.77 -6.83
CA LYS A 85 -13.71 2.92 -6.41
C LYS A 85 -13.88 2.83 -4.89
N ALA A 86 -13.05 2.02 -4.23
CA ALA A 86 -13.03 1.83 -2.78
C ALA A 86 -12.52 3.09 -2.06
#